data_AF-Q8NMY3-F1
#
_entry.id   AF-Q8NMY3-F1
#
_cell.length_a   1.000
_cell.length_b   1.000
_cell.length_c   1.000
_cell.angle_alpha   90.00
_cell.angle_beta   90.00
_cell.angle_gamma   90.00
#
_symmetry.space_group_name_H-M   'P 1'
#
loop_
_entity.id
_entity.type
_entity.pdbx_description
1 polymer ?
#
loop_
_entity_poly.entity_id
_entity_poly.type
_entity_poly.pdbx_seq_one_letter_code
_entity_poly.pdbx_strand_id
1 'polypeptide(L)' 'MTSGDPKLITLRSRNNKVVEITDARDRAFIKQADELIVKIDKLLESKRKKSR' A
#
# COMPACT_ATOMS: atom_id res chain seq x y z
N MET A 1 21.72 -0.89 -15.46
CA MET A 1 21.08 -1.51 -14.28
C MET A 1 20.80 -0.38 -13.31
N THR A 2 19.54 0.04 -13.15
CA THR A 2 19.19 1.12 -12.20
C THR A 2 19.21 0.54 -10.79
N SER A 3 20.41 0.46 -10.20
CA SER A 3 20.58 0.28 -8.76
C SER A 3 20.03 1.53 -8.10
N GLY A 4 18.76 1.50 -7.72
CA GLY A 4 18.14 2.56 -6.94
C GLY A 4 18.47 2.34 -5.47
N ASP A 5 18.74 3.41 -4.74
CA ASP A 5 18.90 3.33 -3.29
C ASP A 5 17.67 2.66 -2.67
N PRO A 6 17.85 1.68 -1.77
CA PRO A 6 16.75 1.08 -1.04
C PRO A 6 15.98 2.18 -0.32
N LYS A 7 14.64 2.15 -0.46
CA LYS A 7 13.77 3.00 0.35
C LYS A 7 12.80 2.16 1.15
N LEU A 8 12.56 2.62 2.37
CA LEU A 8 11.54 2.09 3.26
C LEU A 8 10.17 2.62 2.83
N ILE A 9 9.21 1.72 2.67
CA ILE A 9 7.80 2.02 2.41
C ILE A 9 6.95 1.44 3.53
N THR A 10 6.04 2.25 4.05
CA THR A 10 5.04 1.83 5.03
C THR A 10 3.76 1.36 4.34
N LEU A 11 3.36 0.12 4.60
CA LEU A 11 2.14 -0.49 4.08
C LEU A 11 1.01 -0.32 5.10
N ARG A 12 0.12 0.65 4.85
CA ARG A 12 -1.03 0.92 5.72
C ARG A 12 -2.03 -0.23 5.71
N SER A 13 -2.17 -0.89 4.58
CA SER A 13 -2.97 -2.11 4.39
C SER A 13 -2.51 -3.31 5.23
N ARG A 14 -1.30 -3.25 5.82
CA ARG A 14 -0.71 -4.34 6.61
C ARG A 14 -0.26 -3.84 7.99
N ASN A 15 -1.15 -3.20 8.72
CA ASN A 15 -0.89 -2.69 10.09
C ASN A 15 0.36 -1.81 10.17
N ASN A 16 0.56 -0.92 9.18
CA ASN A 16 1.72 -0.05 9.08
C ASN A 16 3.07 -0.79 9.02
N LYS A 17 3.09 -2.01 8.46
CA LYS A 17 4.32 -2.77 8.25
C LYS A 17 5.26 -1.97 7.34
N VAL A 18 6.52 -1.86 7.75
CA VAL A 18 7.57 -1.22 6.95
C VAL A 18 8.32 -2.29 6.15
N VAL A 19 8.52 -2.04 4.85
CA VAL A 19 9.28 -2.92 3.95
C VAL A 19 10.36 -2.12 3.23
N GLU A 20 11.52 -2.73 3.01
CA GLU A 20 12.61 -2.14 2.23
C GLU A 20 12.53 -2.62 0.78
N ILE A 21 12.60 -1.68 -0.18
CA ILE A 21 12.52 -1.99 -1.60
C ILE A 21 13.61 -1.23 -2.37
N THR A 22 14.47 -1.99 -3.04
CA THR A 22 15.62 -1.51 -3.82
C THR A 22 15.21 -0.98 -5.20
N ASP A 23 14.29 -1.66 -5.90
CA ASP A 23 13.85 -1.26 -7.25
C ASP A 23 12.82 -0.12 -7.23
N ALA A 24 13.03 0.89 -8.08
CA ALA A 24 12.16 2.06 -8.16
C ALA A 24 10.75 1.75 -8.70
N ARG A 25 10.62 0.80 -9.62
CA ARG A 25 9.34 0.36 -10.18
C ARG A 25 8.56 -0.43 -9.14
N ASP A 26 9.23 -1.33 -8.42
CA ASP A 26 8.59 -2.08 -7.33
C ASP A 26 8.08 -1.15 -6.24
N ARG A 27 8.84 -0.10 -5.90
CA ARG A 27 8.37 0.96 -4.99
C ARG A 27 7.10 1.64 -5.46
N ALA A 28 7.06 2.03 -6.73
CA ALA A 28 5.89 2.69 -7.31
C ALA A 28 4.68 1.75 -7.32
N PHE A 29 4.88 0.50 -7.74
CA PHE A 29 3.84 -0.53 -7.76
C PHE A 29 3.29 -0.81 -6.36
N ILE A 30 4.16 -1.06 -5.38
CA ILE A 30 3.77 -1.38 -4.01
C ILE A 30 3.01 -0.22 -3.37
N LYS A 31 3.44 1.03 -3.62
CA LYS A 31 2.72 2.22 -3.13
C LYS A 31 1.31 2.29 -3.71
N GLN A 32 1.15 2.07 -5.03
CA GLN A 32 -0.16 2.08 -5.68
C GLN A 32 -1.05 0.94 -5.18
N ALA A 33 -0.49 -0.26 -4.99
CA ALA A 33 -1.20 -1.40 -4.45
C ALA A 33 -1.71 -1.15 -3.02
N ASP A 34 -0.86 -0.59 -2.14
CA ASP A 34 -1.26 -0.21 -0.78
C ASP A 34 -2.41 0.81 -0.79
N GLU A 35 -2.32 1.84 -1.63
CA GLU A 35 -3.38 2.84 -1.78
C GLU A 35 -4.70 2.23 -2.26
N LEU A 36 -4.65 1.26 -3.19
CA LEU A 36 -5.84 0.59 -3.69
C LEU A 36 -6.51 -0.27 -2.62
N ILE A 37 -5.73 -1.05 -1.85
CA ILE A 37 -6.27 -1.88 -0.77
C ILE A 37 -6.95 -1.00 0.28
N VAL A 38 -6.30 0.08 0.71
CA VAL A 38 -6.90 1.03 1.68
C VAL A 38 -8.21 1.63 1.17
N LYS A 39 -8.31 1.94 -0.13
CA LYS A 39 -9.57 2.43 -0.73
C LYS A 39 -10.66 1.35 -0.70
N ILE A 40 -10.33 0.10 -1.03
CA ILE A 40 -11.27 -1.02 -1.00
C ILE A 40 -11.79 -1.24 0.42
N ASP A 41 -10.92 -1.25 1.43
CA ASP A 41 -11.32 -1.41 2.83
C ASP A 41 -12.31 -0.34 3.27
N LYS A 42 -12.02 0.94 2.96
CA LYS A 42 -12.94 2.06 3.25
C LYS A 42 -14.30 1.91 2.56
N LEU A 43 -14.33 1.42 1.31
CA LEU A 43 -15.57 1.18 0.59
C LEU A 43 -16.38 0.04 1.24
N LEU A 44 -15.72 -1.03 1.66
CA LEU A 44 -16.35 -2.16 2.35
C LEU A 44 -16.91 -1.74 3.72
N GLU A 45 -16.17 -0.95 4.49
CA GLU A 45 -16.66 -0.38 5.75
C GLU A 45 -17.87 0.53 5.55
N SER A 46 -17.85 1.37 4.51
CA SER A 46 -18.97 2.26 4.18
C SER A 46 -20.23 1.47 3.80
N LYS A 47 -20.09 0.36 3.05
CA LYS A 47 -21.20 -0.54 2.75
C LYS A 47 -21.75 -1.23 4.00
N ARG A 48 -20.88 -1.71 4.90
CA ARG A 48 -21.30 -2.33 6.16
C ARG A 48 -22.07 -1.37 7.06
N LYS A 49 -21.64 -0.10 7.15
CA LYS A 49 -22.33 0.93 7.95
C LYS A 49 -23.70 1.32 7.39
N LYS A 50 -23.89 1.30 6.07
CA LYS A 50 -25.16 1.64 5.42
C LYS A 50 -26.21 0.52 5.52
N SER A 51 -25.78 -0.71 5.78
CA SER A 51 -26.66 -1.89 5.90
C SER A 51 -27.19 -2.11 7.33
N ARG A 52 -26.86 -1.23 8.28
CA ARG A 52 -27.22 -1.32 9.70
C ARG A 52 -28.08 -0.11 10.07
#